data_AF-A0A6A3RKN9-F1
#
_entry.id   AF-A0A6A3RKN9-F1
#
_cell.length_a   1.000
_cell.length_b   1.000
_cell.length_c   1.000
_cell.angle_alpha   90.00
_cell.angle_beta   90.00
_cell.angle_gamma   90.00
#
_symmetry.space_group_name_H-M   'P 1'
#
loop_
_entity.id
_entity.type
_entity.pdbx_description
1 polymer ?
#
loop_
_entity_poly.entity_id
_entity_poly.type
_entity_poly.pdbx_seq_one_letter_code
_entity_poly.pdbx_strand_id
1 'polypeptide(L)'
;MDKGLMTWLNQKKSVENVSKKLGVFGKQQNAAKLNPNWEALLKYSAMKKVLKEESVYARFGTGLQSKFKTDENLMRWALNGDSVKSVAQTLGVSGLPRVQLISHENYYAFKTFLRWRKEYAQMVATNFQSMT
;
A
#
# COMPACT_ATOMS: atom_id res chain seq x y z
N MET A 1 -20.70 9.94 8.75
CA MET A 1 -19.76 9.54 7.68
C MET A 1 -19.62 10.72 6.72
N ASP A 2 -18.42 11.06 6.23
CA ASP A 2 -18.21 12.25 5.40
C ASP A 2 -18.80 12.04 3.99
N LYS A 3 -19.84 12.83 3.64
CA LYS A 3 -20.59 12.68 2.37
C LYS A 3 -19.71 12.90 1.14
N GLY A 4 -18.65 13.71 1.24
CA GLY A 4 -17.73 13.99 0.12
C GLY A 4 -16.87 12.78 -0.24
N LEU A 5 -16.33 12.09 0.76
CA LEU A 5 -15.48 10.91 0.56
C LEU A 5 -16.27 9.73 -0.03
N MET A 6 -17.51 9.51 0.43
CA MET A 6 -18.37 8.45 -0.11
C MET A 6 -18.75 8.71 -1.57
N THR A 7 -18.96 9.97 -1.94
CA THR A 7 -19.22 10.35 -3.34
C THR A 7 -18.04 9.99 -4.23
N TRP A 8 -16.81 10.33 -3.83
CA TRP A 8 -15.62 9.95 -4.61
C TRP A 8 -15.39 8.45 -4.66
N LEU A 9 -15.77 7.73 -3.60
CA LEU A 9 -15.69 6.27 -3.54
C LEU A 9 -16.65 5.62 -4.54
N ASN A 10 -17.91 6.07 -4.58
CA ASN A 10 -18.92 5.60 -5.54
C ASN A 10 -18.51 5.91 -6.99
N GLN A 11 -17.83 7.04 -7.22
CA GLN A 11 -17.25 7.41 -8.52
C GLN A 11 -15.96 6.63 -8.85
N LYS A 12 -15.56 5.66 -8.01
CA LYS A 12 -14.35 4.84 -8.18
C LYS A 12 -13.06 5.64 -8.40
N LYS A 13 -12.96 6.86 -7.82
CA LYS A 13 -11.76 7.68 -8.00
C LYS A 13 -10.51 7.00 -7.42
N SER A 14 -9.39 7.12 -8.11
CA SER A 14 -8.10 6.68 -7.56
C SER A 14 -7.72 7.50 -6.33
N VAL A 15 -6.93 6.91 -5.43
CA VAL A 15 -6.44 7.62 -4.23
C VAL A 15 -5.57 8.81 -4.65
N GLU A 16 -4.83 8.69 -5.75
CA GLU A 16 -4.09 9.80 -6.36
C GLU A 16 -5.00 10.96 -6.83
N ASN A 17 -6.11 10.67 -7.52
CA ASN A 17 -7.04 11.72 -7.93
C ASN A 17 -7.67 12.43 -6.73
N VAL A 18 -7.96 11.69 -5.66
CA VAL A 18 -8.46 12.28 -4.42
C VAL A 18 -7.37 13.08 -3.69
N SER A 19 -6.13 12.61 -3.64
CA SER A 19 -5.02 13.35 -3.04
C SER A 19 -4.74 14.68 -3.76
N LYS A 20 -4.91 14.71 -5.09
CA LYS A 20 -4.89 15.94 -5.89
C LYS A 20 -6.04 16.88 -5.52
N LYS A 21 -7.28 16.37 -5.45
CA LYS A 21 -8.47 17.17 -5.06
C LYS A 21 -8.39 17.72 -3.64
N LEU A 22 -7.78 16.98 -2.73
CA LEU A 22 -7.57 17.40 -1.34
C LEU A 22 -6.39 18.37 -1.18
N GLY A 23 -5.66 18.67 -2.27
CA GLY A 23 -4.51 19.57 -2.27
C GLY A 23 -3.33 19.04 -1.47
N VAL A 24 -3.23 17.73 -1.26
CA VAL A 24 -2.12 17.09 -0.52
C VAL A 24 -1.06 16.50 -1.46
N PHE A 25 -1.42 16.21 -2.71
CA PHE A 25 -0.51 15.65 -3.69
C PHE A 25 0.69 16.56 -3.99
N GLY A 26 1.87 15.98 -4.19
CA GLY A 26 3.10 16.70 -4.54
C GLY A 26 3.74 17.51 -3.41
N LYS A 27 3.07 17.69 -2.26
CA LYS A 27 3.64 18.39 -1.10
C LYS A 27 4.76 17.56 -0.44
N GLN A 28 5.78 18.23 0.07
CA GLN A 28 6.74 17.62 0.99
C GLN A 28 6.02 17.07 2.22
N GLN A 29 6.54 16.00 2.81
CA GLN A 29 5.86 15.24 3.86
C GLN A 29 5.38 16.09 5.04
N ASN A 30 6.22 17.00 5.53
CA ASN A 30 5.88 17.84 6.68
C ASN A 30 4.74 18.81 6.32
N ALA A 31 4.79 19.42 5.13
CA ALA A 31 3.73 20.28 4.63
C ALA A 31 2.43 19.52 4.32
N ALA A 32 2.52 18.26 3.89
CA ALA A 32 1.36 17.42 3.62
C ALA A 32 0.62 17.02 4.91
N LYS A 33 1.35 16.71 5.99
CA LYS A 33 0.77 16.37 7.30
C LYS A 33 0.09 17.55 7.99
N LEU A 34 0.56 18.77 7.73
CA LEU A 34 -0.05 20.00 8.24
C LEU A 34 -1.28 20.43 7.42
N ASN A 35 -1.55 19.79 6.28
CA ASN A 35 -2.74 20.09 5.50
C ASN A 35 -4.00 19.62 6.26
N PRO A 36 -5.02 20.47 6.46
CA PRO A 36 -6.28 20.09 7.12
C PRO A 36 -6.95 18.84 6.52
N ASN A 37 -6.70 18.57 5.23
CA ASN A 37 -7.27 17.45 4.50
C ASN A 37 -6.42 16.16 4.55
N TRP A 38 -5.32 16.15 5.31
CA TRP A 38 -4.46 14.97 5.45
C TRP A 38 -5.22 13.74 5.96
N GLU A 39 -5.99 13.92 7.04
CA GLU A 39 -6.80 12.85 7.62
C GLU A 39 -7.90 12.35 6.67
N ALA A 40 -8.45 13.25 5.84
CA ALA A 40 -9.42 12.87 4.82
C ALA A 40 -8.79 11.95 3.75
N LEU A 41 -7.54 12.19 3.35
CA LEU A 41 -6.82 11.29 2.42
C LEU A 41 -6.57 9.92 3.06
N LEU A 42 -6.13 9.88 4.33
CA LEU A 42 -5.90 8.62 5.03
C LEU A 42 -7.19 7.80 5.15
N LYS A 43 -8.28 8.46 5.52
CA LYS A 43 -9.61 7.83 5.63
C LYS A 43 -10.09 7.31 4.28
N TYR A 44 -9.99 8.10 3.21
CA TYR A 44 -10.36 7.66 1.87
C TYR A 44 -9.56 6.43 1.42
N SER A 45 -8.24 6.45 1.67
CA SER A 45 -7.35 5.33 1.33
C SER A 45 -7.78 4.04 2.02
N ALA A 46 -8.16 4.13 3.31
CA ALA A 46 -8.67 3.00 4.07
C ALA A 46 -10.01 2.48 3.53
N MET A 47 -10.96 3.36 3.20
CA MET A 47 -12.24 2.97 2.58
C MET A 47 -12.03 2.25 1.25
N LYS A 48 -11.11 2.75 0.42
CA LYS A 48 -10.77 2.16 -0.88
C LYS A 48 -10.11 0.79 -0.73
N LYS A 49 -9.38 0.55 0.36
CA LYS A 49 -8.83 -0.76 0.69
C LYS A 49 -9.93 -1.78 0.95
N VAL A 50 -10.91 -1.44 1.80
CA VAL A 50 -12.04 -2.33 2.13
C VAL A 50 -12.80 -2.72 0.86
N LEU A 51 -13.09 -1.77 -0.04
CA LEU A 51 -13.76 -2.09 -1.31
C LEU A 51 -12.88 -2.90 -2.29
N LYS A 52 -11.56 -2.70 -2.30
CA LYS A 52 -10.65 -3.44 -3.19
C LYS A 52 -10.57 -4.92 -2.85
N GLU A 53 -10.91 -5.31 -1.63
CA GLU A 53 -10.94 -6.72 -1.22
C GLU A 53 -11.95 -7.54 -2.04
N GLU A 54 -12.91 -6.90 -2.73
CA GLU A 54 -13.97 -7.58 -3.50
C GLU A 54 -13.64 -7.93 -4.96
N SER A 55 -12.53 -7.47 -5.58
CA SER A 55 -12.13 -7.98 -6.93
C SER A 55 -10.71 -7.64 -7.41
N VAL A 56 -10.20 -6.44 -7.15
CA VAL A 56 -8.89 -5.97 -7.66
C VAL A 56 -8.07 -5.35 -6.53
N TYR A 57 -7.04 -6.06 -6.11
CA TYR A 57 -6.24 -5.68 -4.94
C TYR A 57 -5.03 -4.81 -5.32
N ALA A 58 -4.26 -5.24 -6.31
CA ALA A 58 -3.03 -4.59 -6.76
C ALA A 58 -2.88 -4.65 -8.28
N ARG A 59 -1.96 -3.88 -8.85
CA ARG A 59 -1.60 -3.90 -10.27
C ARG A 59 -0.09 -4.05 -10.41
N PHE A 60 0.38 -5.18 -10.91
CA PHE A 60 1.80 -5.41 -11.17
C PHE A 60 1.99 -6.58 -12.15
N GLY A 61 3.17 -6.67 -12.76
CA GLY A 61 3.45 -7.66 -13.79
C GLY A 61 2.53 -7.49 -15.00
N THR A 62 1.73 -8.51 -15.29
CA THR A 62 0.83 -8.59 -16.46
C THR A 62 -0.48 -7.81 -16.31
N GLY A 63 -0.77 -7.20 -15.15
CA GLY A 63 -1.95 -6.36 -14.99
C GLY A 63 -2.56 -6.37 -13.59
N LEU A 64 -3.90 -6.35 -13.55
CA LEU A 64 -4.68 -6.36 -12.32
C LEU A 64 -4.57 -7.73 -11.63
N GLN A 65 -4.35 -7.70 -10.32
CA GLN A 65 -4.17 -8.88 -9.49
C GLN A 65 -5.28 -8.96 -8.44
N SER A 66 -5.84 -10.15 -8.27
CA SER A 66 -6.76 -10.44 -7.16
C SER A 66 -6.02 -10.40 -5.83
N LYS A 67 -6.75 -10.35 -4.72
CA LYS A 67 -6.16 -10.42 -3.38
C LYS A 67 -5.37 -11.73 -3.18
N PHE A 68 -5.98 -12.86 -3.56
CA PHE A 68 -5.34 -14.18 -3.44
C PHE A 68 -4.00 -14.24 -4.19
N LYS A 69 -3.97 -13.83 -5.47
CA LYS A 69 -2.72 -13.84 -6.25
C LYS A 69 -1.72 -12.79 -5.80
N THR A 70 -2.18 -11.67 -5.27
CA THR A 70 -1.27 -10.70 -4.65
C THR A 70 -0.62 -11.32 -3.42
N ASP A 71 -1.39 -11.86 -2.49
CA ASP A 71 -0.90 -12.46 -1.25
C ASP A 71 0.06 -13.62 -1.53
N GLU A 72 -0.24 -14.49 -2.49
CA GLU A 72 0.66 -15.58 -2.90
C GLU A 72 2.04 -15.06 -3.36
N ASN A 73 2.06 -14.02 -4.20
CA ASN A 73 3.32 -13.41 -4.65
C ASN A 73 4.07 -12.74 -3.50
N LEU A 74 3.38 -11.97 -2.65
CA LEU A 74 4.01 -11.28 -1.51
C LEU A 74 4.60 -12.27 -0.51
N MET A 75 3.92 -13.39 -0.26
CA MET A 75 4.41 -14.46 0.60
C MET A 75 5.65 -15.12 -0.02
N ARG A 76 5.60 -15.49 -1.31
CA ARG A 76 6.74 -16.07 -2.02
C ARG A 76 7.97 -15.16 -1.96
N TRP A 77 7.81 -13.86 -2.20
CA TRP A 77 8.91 -12.90 -2.11
C TRP A 77 9.47 -12.78 -0.68
N ALA A 78 8.60 -12.81 0.34
CA ALA A 78 9.05 -12.79 1.73
C ALA A 78 9.87 -14.05 2.10
N LEU A 79 9.40 -15.23 1.68
CA LEU A 79 10.05 -16.52 1.93
C LEU A 79 11.38 -16.66 1.18
N ASN A 80 11.45 -16.19 -0.07
CA ASN A 80 12.67 -16.24 -0.88
C ASN A 80 13.73 -15.21 -0.44
N GLY A 81 13.42 -14.34 0.52
CA GLY A 81 14.34 -13.30 0.98
C GLY A 81 14.52 -12.15 0.00
N ASP A 82 13.57 -11.96 -0.94
CA ASP A 82 13.64 -10.89 -1.93
C ASP A 82 13.87 -9.52 -1.26
N SER A 83 14.66 -8.68 -1.93
CA SER A 83 15.02 -7.37 -1.39
C SER A 83 13.81 -6.42 -1.38
N VAL A 84 13.77 -5.52 -0.40
CA VAL A 84 12.76 -4.44 -0.36
C VAL A 84 12.79 -3.61 -1.64
N LYS A 85 13.99 -3.38 -2.20
CA LYS A 85 14.18 -2.61 -3.42
C LYS A 85 13.56 -3.29 -4.63
N SER A 86 13.81 -4.58 -4.83
CA SER A 86 13.27 -5.33 -5.98
C SER A 86 11.75 -5.42 -5.92
N VAL A 87 11.17 -5.73 -4.75
CA VAL A 87 9.72 -5.76 -4.61
C VAL A 87 9.09 -4.37 -4.78
N ALA A 88 9.73 -3.32 -4.27
CA ALA A 88 9.27 -1.94 -4.49
C ALA A 88 9.28 -1.56 -5.97
N GLN A 89 10.28 -2.01 -6.74
CA GLN A 89 10.35 -1.80 -8.19
C GLN A 89 9.23 -2.56 -8.90
N THR A 90 9.02 -3.84 -8.60
CA THR A 90 7.93 -4.66 -9.19
C THR A 90 6.55 -4.06 -8.92
N LEU A 91 6.34 -3.50 -7.72
CA LEU A 91 5.09 -2.86 -7.34
C LEU A 91 4.98 -1.39 -7.81
N GLY A 92 5.99 -0.85 -8.52
CA GLY A 92 5.99 0.52 -9.02
C GLY A 92 6.03 1.60 -7.92
N VAL A 93 6.43 1.24 -6.71
CA VAL A 93 6.49 2.15 -5.55
C VAL A 93 7.90 2.62 -5.20
N SER A 94 8.91 2.15 -5.93
CA SER A 94 10.31 2.52 -5.73
C SER A 94 10.53 4.02 -5.90
N GLY A 95 11.25 4.65 -4.96
CA GLY A 95 11.59 6.07 -5.01
C GLY A 95 10.42 7.03 -4.78
N LEU A 96 9.20 6.53 -4.57
CA LEU A 96 8.05 7.41 -4.33
C LEU A 96 8.19 8.11 -2.96
N PRO A 97 8.07 9.44 -2.88
CA PRO A 97 7.96 10.13 -1.61
C PRO A 97 6.72 9.66 -0.87
N ARG A 98 6.75 9.69 0.48
CA ARG A 98 5.73 9.07 1.34
C ARG A 98 4.27 9.40 0.97
N VAL A 99 4.00 10.64 0.54
CA VAL A 99 2.66 11.08 0.12
C VAL A 99 2.20 10.40 -1.17
N GLN A 100 3.10 10.29 -2.15
CA GLN A 100 2.83 9.56 -3.39
C GLN A 100 2.73 8.05 -3.11
N LEU A 101 3.59 7.53 -2.24
CA LEU A 101 3.53 6.13 -1.80
C LEU A 101 2.17 5.77 -1.19
N ILE A 102 1.66 6.56 -0.23
CA ILE A 102 0.38 6.31 0.43
C ILE A 102 -0.80 6.35 -0.56
N SER A 103 -0.69 7.20 -1.59
CA SER A 103 -1.71 7.34 -2.62
C SER A 103 -1.57 6.36 -3.80
N HIS A 104 -0.48 5.57 -3.83
CA HIS A 104 -0.23 4.61 -4.88
C HIS A 104 -1.16 3.39 -4.76
N GLU A 105 -1.59 2.84 -5.88
CA GLU A 105 -2.56 1.73 -5.87
C GLU A 105 -2.03 0.45 -5.22
N ASN A 106 -0.71 0.27 -5.21
CA ASN A 106 0.01 -0.86 -4.61
C ASN A 106 0.54 -0.59 -3.20
N TYR A 107 0.19 0.56 -2.58
CA TYR A 107 0.64 0.91 -1.24
C TYR A 107 0.44 -0.21 -0.22
N TYR A 108 -0.77 -0.77 -0.19
CA TYR A 108 -1.13 -1.82 0.77
C TYR A 108 -0.43 -3.14 0.48
N ALA A 109 -0.24 -3.52 -0.79
CA ALA A 109 0.53 -4.70 -1.15
C ALA A 109 1.98 -4.56 -0.66
N PHE A 110 2.61 -3.42 -0.89
CA PHE A 110 3.97 -3.16 -0.42
C PHE A 110 4.07 -3.17 1.11
N LYS A 111 3.11 -2.53 1.80
CA LYS A 111 3.05 -2.55 3.27
C LYS A 111 2.89 -3.98 3.83
N THR A 112 2.05 -4.79 3.20
CA THR A 112 1.86 -6.21 3.57
C THR A 112 3.16 -7.00 3.43
N PHE A 113 3.86 -6.85 2.31
CA PHE A 113 5.17 -7.49 2.11
C PHE A 113 6.19 -7.08 3.18
N LEU A 114 6.30 -5.78 3.49
CA LEU A 114 7.24 -5.31 4.54
C LEU A 114 6.95 -5.96 5.90
N ARG A 115 5.68 -6.10 6.25
CA ARG A 115 5.25 -6.76 7.49
C ARG A 115 5.62 -8.24 7.47
N TRP A 116 5.22 -8.98 6.44
CA TRP A 116 5.46 -10.43 6.36
C TRP A 116 6.94 -10.78 6.29
N ARG A 117 7.75 -9.99 5.58
CA ARG A 117 9.21 -10.14 5.57
C ARG A 117 9.80 -9.99 6.98
N LYS A 118 9.32 -9.02 7.77
CA LYS A 118 9.76 -8.82 9.15
C LYS A 118 9.33 -10.00 10.04
N GLU A 119 8.08 -10.42 9.95
CA GLU A 119 7.55 -11.56 10.71
C GLU A 119 8.32 -12.85 10.39
N TYR A 120 8.61 -13.10 9.11
CA TYR A 120 9.39 -14.26 8.69
C TYR A 120 10.84 -14.22 9.21
N ALA A 121 11.51 -13.07 9.09
CA ALA A 121 12.87 -12.91 9.64
C ALA A 121 12.91 -13.14 11.16
N GLN A 122 11.87 -12.73 11.89
CA GLN A 122 11.74 -12.98 13.33
C GLN A 122 11.56 -14.48 13.62
N MET A 123 10.66 -15.16 12.91
CA MET A 123 10.44 -16.61 13.07
C MET A 123 11.73 -17.41 12.82
N VAL A 124 12.46 -17.07 11.74
CA VAL A 124 13.74 -17.71 11.41
C VAL A 124 14.74 -17.50 12.55
N ALA A 125 14.92 -16.26 13.02
CA ALA A 125 15.85 -15.95 14.11
C ALA A 125 15.50 -16.70 15.41
N THR A 126 14.22 -16.75 15.79
CA THR A 126 13.78 -17.46 17.00
C THR A 126 13.94 -18.98 16.88
N ASN A 127 13.63 -19.58 15.72
CA ASN A 127 13.84 -21.01 15.50
C ASN A 127 15.33 -21.39 15.62
N PHE A 128 16.23 -20.57 15.08
CA PHE A 128 17.67 -20.77 15.24
C PHE A 128 18.14 -20.65 16.69
N GLN A 129 17.60 -19.70 17.47
CA GLN A 129 17.93 -19.55 18.89
C GLN A 129 17.41 -20.69 19.78
N SER A 130 16.32 -21.36 19.39
CA SER A 130 15.77 -22.51 20.14
C SER A 130 16.53 -23.83 19.90
N MET A 131 17.49 -23.85 18.98
CA MET A 131 18.30 -25.02 18.62
C MET A 131 19.76 -24.94 19.12
N THR A 132 20.12 -23.89 19.86
CA THR A 132 21.45 -23.64 20.45
C THR A 132 21.35 -23.56 21.96
#